data_AF-A0A7W1YCS7-F1
#
_entry.id   AF-A0A7W1YCS7-F1
#
_cell.length_a   1.000
_cell.length_b   1.000
_cell.length_c   1.000
_cell.angle_alpha   90.00
_cell.angle_beta   90.00
_cell.angle_gamma   90.00
#
_symmetry.space_group_name_H-M   'P 1'
#
loop_
_entity.id
_entity.type
_entity.pdbx_description
1 polymer ?
#
loop_
_entity_poly.entity_id
_entity_poly.type
_entity_poly.pdbx_seq_one_letter_code
_entity_poly.pdbx_strand_id
1 'polypeptide(L)'
;MGDVGGIAEILDKIGPGRSSRVVQALQERFKLGPAAARKRISRVTPPIRRFPIPLLPKKEVFLYHEDQRKTERFWTNLIRDLRESNSVYGAALDGLIARGGIVSADEFPVISGAPLALKGQISSDRVANTLVSAGAIERITLADLGDCIRIARPEIGVADTRGYRPRVTAEGVILDGVREWARKLGLGAYNSINIRGEGRLRQVGQFNWDLSGPSYLLPLRRGQAKNGFLVADAFADGILDTSAIQFFVRKVQMLRASSNSGDTLPLLLAEGFTGKALTAGHAAGVVLATPANLFGQKVGAAIQSLVETLKNAAAIAASNPERLAKLVDDLSEIEGAAGNLRGVLFELITAYLARLDAVSVDVGVTARDLDTGKMADIDVLKVRSKAECIGIECKGKQPRGVVALDEVE
;
A
#
# COMPACT_ATOMS: atom_id res chain seq x y z
N MET A 1 -43.00 15.83 15.99
CA MET A 1 -42.18 14.94 16.84
C MET A 1 -42.17 13.45 16.43
N GLY A 2 -43.02 12.97 15.52
CA GLY A 2 -43.16 11.52 15.25
C GLY A 2 -42.23 10.82 14.24
N ASP A 3 -41.30 11.52 13.57
CA ASP A 3 -40.47 10.91 12.48
C ASP A 3 -39.00 10.65 12.88
N VAL A 4 -38.50 11.36 13.90
CA VAL A 4 -37.09 11.28 14.35
C VAL A 4 -36.84 10.08 15.27
N GLY A 5 -37.82 9.73 16.12
CA GLY A 5 -37.70 8.63 17.10
C GLY A 5 -37.42 7.27 16.45
N GLY A 6 -38.06 6.97 15.32
CA GLY A 6 -37.86 5.69 14.64
C GLY A 6 -36.48 5.54 13.99
N ILE A 7 -35.86 6.63 13.52
CA ILE A 7 -34.50 6.57 12.94
C ILE A 7 -33.46 6.47 14.06
N ALA A 8 -33.62 7.25 15.14
CA ALA A 8 -32.76 7.16 16.33
C ALA A 8 -32.74 5.73 16.90
N GLU A 9 -33.93 5.13 17.12
CA GLU A 9 -34.06 3.77 17.64
C GLU A 9 -33.40 2.70 16.74
N ILE A 10 -33.40 2.91 15.42
CA ILE A 10 -32.67 2.05 14.49
C ILE A 10 -31.16 2.26 14.66
N LEU A 11 -30.68 3.50 14.64
CA LEU A 11 -29.26 3.82 14.74
C LEU A 11 -28.66 3.43 16.11
N ASP A 12 -29.42 3.44 17.18
CA ASP A 12 -28.97 2.92 18.49
C ASP A 12 -28.73 1.41 18.41
N LYS A 13 -29.66 0.70 17.76
CA LYS A 13 -29.60 -0.76 17.63
C LYS A 13 -28.51 -1.22 16.67
N ILE A 14 -28.48 -0.69 15.44
CA ILE A 14 -27.55 -1.17 14.39
C ILE A 14 -26.27 -0.33 14.27
N GLY A 15 -26.22 0.83 14.94
CA GLY A 15 -25.14 1.80 14.82
C GLY A 15 -25.31 2.70 13.60
N PRO A 16 -24.35 3.63 13.38
CA PRO A 16 -24.26 4.40 12.15
C PRO A 16 -24.30 3.53 10.90
N GLY A 17 -24.89 4.02 9.82
CA GLY A 17 -24.97 3.21 8.62
C GLY A 17 -25.44 3.94 7.36
N ARG A 18 -25.17 3.33 6.22
CA ARG A 18 -25.62 3.79 4.91
C ARG A 18 -27.15 3.81 4.83
N SER A 19 -27.66 4.78 4.09
CA SER A 19 -29.08 5.05 3.94
C SER A 19 -29.90 3.81 3.54
N SER A 20 -29.39 2.96 2.63
CA SER A 20 -30.07 1.73 2.23
C SER A 20 -30.28 0.75 3.39
N ARG A 21 -29.28 0.58 4.25
CA ARG A 21 -29.34 -0.28 5.44
C ARG A 21 -30.34 0.25 6.47
N VAL A 22 -30.35 1.56 6.68
CA VAL A 22 -31.33 2.21 7.57
C VAL A 22 -32.75 2.09 7.00
N VAL A 23 -32.94 2.27 5.69
CA VAL A 23 -34.23 2.03 5.01
C VAL A 23 -34.71 0.60 5.22
N GLN A 24 -33.84 -0.39 5.03
CA GLN A 24 -34.18 -1.79 5.25
C GLN A 24 -34.63 -2.04 6.69
N ALA A 25 -33.86 -1.58 7.67
CA ALA A 25 -34.18 -1.76 9.08
C ALA A 25 -35.48 -1.04 9.49
N LEU A 26 -35.78 0.13 8.91
CA LEU A 26 -37.04 0.83 9.10
C LEU A 26 -38.24 0.05 8.55
N GLN A 27 -38.11 -0.56 7.37
CA GLN A 27 -39.17 -1.40 6.79
C GLN A 27 -39.42 -2.64 7.64
N GLU A 28 -38.36 -3.30 8.10
CA GLU A 28 -38.48 -4.53 8.89
C GLU A 28 -39.11 -4.28 10.26
N ARG A 29 -38.68 -3.21 10.96
CA ARG A 29 -39.12 -2.88 12.32
C ARG A 29 -40.49 -2.20 12.36
N PHE A 30 -40.73 -1.25 11.46
CA PHE A 30 -41.96 -0.44 11.48
C PHE A 30 -42.95 -0.78 10.37
N LYS A 31 -42.70 -1.86 9.61
CA LYS A 31 -43.56 -2.35 8.51
C LYS A 31 -43.91 -1.26 7.49
N LEU A 32 -42.97 -0.33 7.25
CA LEU A 32 -43.14 0.76 6.31
C LEU A 32 -42.96 0.27 4.87
N GLY A 33 -43.66 0.90 3.92
CA GLY A 33 -43.32 0.77 2.51
C GLY A 33 -41.98 1.44 2.15
N PRO A 34 -41.28 1.00 1.08
CA PRO A 34 -39.97 1.55 0.70
C PRO A 34 -39.96 3.07 0.49
N ALA A 35 -41.00 3.62 -0.13
CA ALA A 35 -41.13 5.06 -0.37
C ALA A 35 -41.30 5.84 0.94
N ALA A 36 -42.08 5.31 1.89
CA ALA A 36 -42.27 5.92 3.20
C ALA A 36 -40.95 5.95 3.99
N ALA A 37 -40.22 4.83 4.03
CA ALA A 37 -38.92 4.76 4.71
C ALA A 37 -37.89 5.74 4.12
N ARG A 38 -37.79 5.84 2.79
CA ARG A 38 -36.91 6.83 2.13
C ARG A 38 -37.32 8.27 2.44
N LYS A 39 -38.63 8.55 2.46
CA LYS A 39 -39.17 9.87 2.81
C LYS A 39 -38.86 10.27 4.25
N ARG A 40 -38.78 9.31 5.18
CA ARG A 40 -38.31 9.59 6.55
C ARG A 40 -36.84 10.01 6.56
N ILE A 41 -35.98 9.29 5.87
CA ILE A 41 -34.55 9.62 5.78
C ILE A 41 -34.31 10.99 5.11
N SER A 42 -35.10 11.34 4.09
CA SER A 42 -34.95 12.63 3.43
C SER A 42 -35.27 13.83 4.35
N ARG A 43 -36.07 13.60 5.39
CA ARG A 43 -36.51 14.59 6.41
C ARG A 43 -35.69 14.57 7.69
N VAL A 44 -34.56 13.85 7.71
CA VAL A 44 -33.65 13.81 8.86
C VAL A 44 -33.25 15.21 9.31
N THR A 45 -33.46 15.47 10.60
CA THR A 45 -33.06 16.67 11.34
C THR A 45 -32.25 16.26 12.58
N PRO A 46 -31.55 17.20 13.25
CA PRO A 46 -30.91 16.92 14.53
C PRO A 46 -31.88 16.23 15.52
N PRO A 47 -31.40 15.28 16.34
CA PRO A 47 -30.00 14.89 16.54
C PRO A 47 -29.46 13.85 15.54
N ILE A 48 -30.22 13.50 14.49
CA ILE A 48 -29.72 12.61 13.43
C ILE A 48 -29.04 13.44 12.33
N ARG A 49 -27.85 13.02 11.90
CA ARG A 49 -27.03 13.71 10.92
C ARG A 49 -26.68 12.81 9.74
N ARG A 50 -26.40 13.46 8.61
CA ARG A 50 -25.75 12.86 7.44
C ARG A 50 -24.27 13.19 7.50
N PHE A 51 -23.42 12.22 7.18
CA PHE A 51 -21.99 12.50 7.05
C PHE A 51 -21.80 13.47 5.87
N PRO A 52 -21.14 14.62 6.08
CA PRO A 52 -21.15 15.70 5.10
C PRO A 52 -20.31 15.39 3.85
N ILE A 53 -19.40 14.41 3.95
CA ILE A 53 -18.50 14.04 2.85
C ILE A 53 -19.10 12.86 2.05
N PRO A 54 -19.28 12.98 0.73
CA PRO A 54 -19.90 11.95 -0.08
C PRO A 54 -18.92 10.80 -0.39
N LEU A 55 -18.86 9.82 0.51
CA LEU A 55 -18.00 8.64 0.39
C LEU A 55 -18.73 7.39 -0.17
N LEU A 56 -20.05 7.40 -0.22
CA LEU A 56 -20.83 6.25 -0.69
C LEU A 56 -21.28 6.43 -2.15
N PRO A 57 -21.28 5.36 -2.96
CA PRO A 57 -21.75 5.43 -4.33
C PRO A 57 -23.27 5.62 -4.40
N LYS A 58 -23.79 5.83 -5.62
CA LYS A 58 -25.24 5.93 -5.91
C LYS A 58 -25.98 6.99 -5.08
N LYS A 59 -25.28 8.06 -4.66
CA LYS A 59 -25.82 9.15 -3.82
C LYS A 59 -26.35 8.66 -2.46
N GLU A 60 -25.91 7.51 -1.99
CA GLU A 60 -26.20 7.09 -0.61
C GLU A 60 -25.53 8.04 0.39
N VAL A 61 -26.16 8.19 1.54
CA VAL A 61 -25.63 8.98 2.66
C VAL A 61 -25.36 8.08 3.85
N PHE A 62 -24.33 8.41 4.63
CA PHE A 62 -24.04 7.73 5.89
C PHE A 62 -24.76 8.47 7.02
N LEU A 63 -25.64 7.78 7.75
CA LEU A 63 -26.47 8.34 8.82
C LEU A 63 -25.92 7.95 10.18
N TYR A 64 -26.00 8.87 11.13
CA TYR A 64 -25.56 8.66 12.51
C TYR A 64 -26.34 9.57 13.46
N HIS A 65 -26.47 9.16 14.72
CA HIS A 65 -26.88 10.07 15.80
C HIS A 65 -25.67 10.92 16.23
N GLU A 66 -25.85 12.20 16.59
CA GLU A 66 -24.75 13.15 16.85
C GLU A 66 -23.71 12.65 17.86
N ASP A 67 -24.15 12.00 18.94
CA ASP A 67 -23.29 11.39 19.96
C ASP A 67 -22.42 10.23 19.44
N GLN A 68 -22.84 9.55 18.36
CA GLN A 68 -22.11 8.45 17.76
C GLN A 68 -20.89 8.93 16.98
N ARG A 69 -20.80 10.21 16.59
CA ARG A 69 -19.77 10.72 15.67
C ARG A 69 -18.33 10.42 16.10
N LYS A 70 -18.06 10.40 17.40
CA LYS A 70 -16.72 10.21 17.99
C LYS A 70 -16.51 8.78 18.50
N THR A 71 -17.44 7.88 18.26
CA THR A 71 -17.36 6.49 18.71
C THR A 71 -16.59 5.62 17.73
N GLU A 72 -15.95 4.57 18.23
CA GLU A 72 -15.34 3.54 17.39
C GLU A 72 -16.36 2.89 16.44
N ARG A 73 -17.58 2.66 16.94
CA ARG A 73 -18.69 2.10 16.16
C ARG A 73 -19.02 2.91 14.91
N PHE A 74 -18.79 4.22 14.93
CA PHE A 74 -19.00 5.07 13.74
C PHE A 74 -18.01 4.73 12.63
N TRP A 75 -16.71 4.67 12.95
CA TRP A 75 -15.66 4.45 11.97
C TRP A 75 -15.65 3.00 11.45
N THR A 76 -15.81 2.03 12.35
CA THR A 76 -15.90 0.62 11.98
C THR A 76 -17.11 0.35 11.06
N ASN A 77 -18.27 0.94 11.35
CA ASN A 77 -19.44 0.85 10.47
C ASN A 77 -19.26 1.61 9.15
N LEU A 78 -18.56 2.74 9.15
CA LEU A 78 -18.26 3.49 7.92
C LEU A 78 -17.41 2.62 6.99
N ILE A 79 -16.33 2.02 7.50
CA ILE A 79 -15.47 1.12 6.71
C ILE A 79 -16.25 -0.08 6.18
N ARG A 80 -17.08 -0.73 7.02
CA ARG A 80 -17.99 -1.79 6.58
C ARG A 80 -18.84 -1.35 5.40
N ASP A 81 -19.51 -0.20 5.51
CA ASP A 81 -20.43 0.25 4.47
C ASP A 81 -19.72 0.72 3.19
N LEU A 82 -18.48 1.22 3.29
CA LEU A 82 -17.64 1.51 2.14
C LEU A 82 -17.25 0.22 1.40
N ARG A 83 -16.90 -0.84 2.13
CA ARG A 83 -16.59 -2.17 1.58
C ARG A 83 -17.81 -2.81 0.92
N GLU A 84 -18.94 -2.89 1.65
CA GLU A 84 -20.19 -3.47 1.15
C GLU A 84 -20.76 -2.74 -0.09
N SER A 85 -20.51 -1.44 -0.20
CA SER A 85 -20.97 -0.64 -1.35
C SER A 85 -19.99 -0.64 -2.52
N ASN A 86 -18.84 -1.32 -2.42
CA ASN A 86 -17.75 -1.29 -3.39
C ASN A 86 -17.30 0.15 -3.71
N SER A 87 -17.20 0.98 -2.67
CA SER A 87 -16.74 2.36 -2.78
C SER A 87 -15.25 2.43 -3.12
N VAL A 88 -14.87 3.36 -4.00
CA VAL A 88 -13.45 3.64 -4.29
C VAL A 88 -12.69 4.07 -3.04
N TYR A 89 -13.34 4.77 -2.13
CA TYR A 89 -12.75 5.20 -0.87
C TYR A 89 -12.49 4.02 0.08
N GLY A 90 -13.37 3.01 0.06
CA GLY A 90 -13.15 1.76 0.81
C GLY A 90 -11.95 0.99 0.26
N ALA A 91 -11.86 0.84 -1.06
CA ALA A 91 -10.73 0.19 -1.72
C ALA A 91 -9.41 0.92 -1.45
N ALA A 92 -9.39 2.25 -1.48
CA ALA A 92 -8.20 3.05 -1.19
C ALA A 92 -7.73 2.91 0.27
N LEU A 93 -8.68 2.88 1.23
CA LEU A 93 -8.35 2.66 2.64
C LEU A 93 -7.83 1.23 2.86
N ASP A 94 -8.46 0.23 2.26
CA ASP A 94 -8.02 -1.17 2.37
C ASP A 94 -6.63 -1.37 1.74
N GLY A 95 -6.35 -0.74 0.59
CA GLY A 95 -5.02 -0.75 -0.03
C GLY A 95 -3.95 -0.05 0.83
N LEU A 96 -4.29 1.07 1.47
CA LEU A 96 -3.41 1.76 2.40
C LEU A 96 -3.14 0.92 3.66
N ILE A 97 -4.18 0.29 4.23
CA ILE A 97 -4.04 -0.63 5.38
C ILE A 97 -3.15 -1.82 5.01
N ALA A 98 -3.33 -2.40 3.82
CA ALA A 98 -2.50 -3.50 3.32
C ALA A 98 -1.02 -3.08 3.16
N ARG A 99 -0.73 -1.81 2.91
CA ARG A 99 0.62 -1.22 2.94
C ARG A 99 1.03 -0.72 4.34
N GLY A 100 0.53 -1.31 5.41
CA GLY A 100 0.88 -0.92 6.78
C GLY A 100 0.36 0.45 7.20
N GLY A 101 -0.69 0.97 6.55
CA GLY A 101 -1.37 2.21 6.92
C GLY A 101 -0.62 3.51 6.57
N ILE A 102 0.51 3.43 5.86
CA ILE A 102 1.28 4.59 5.40
C ILE A 102 2.01 4.29 4.09
N VAL A 103 1.94 5.23 3.14
CA VAL A 103 2.62 5.21 1.83
C VAL A 103 3.21 6.59 1.54
N SER A 104 4.23 6.68 0.68
CA SER A 104 4.60 7.98 0.12
C SER A 104 3.47 8.53 -0.76
N ALA A 105 3.45 9.85 -0.98
CA ALA A 105 2.37 10.49 -1.73
C ALA A 105 2.28 9.99 -3.18
N ASP A 106 3.41 9.62 -3.80
CA ASP A 106 3.49 9.07 -5.16
C ASP A 106 3.08 7.58 -5.24
N GLU A 107 3.10 6.85 -4.13
CA GLU A 107 2.61 5.47 -4.03
C GLU A 107 1.09 5.40 -3.86
N PHE A 108 0.43 6.44 -3.32
CA PHE A 108 -1.01 6.42 -3.11
C PHE A 108 -1.82 6.16 -4.40
N PRO A 109 -1.50 6.75 -5.57
CA PRO A 109 -2.13 6.38 -6.84
C PRO A 109 -2.06 4.88 -7.18
N VAL A 110 -1.00 4.17 -6.76
CA VAL A 110 -0.86 2.72 -6.98
C VAL A 110 -1.90 1.95 -6.17
N ILE A 111 -2.06 2.30 -4.88
CA ILE A 111 -2.90 1.53 -3.95
C ILE A 111 -4.35 2.06 -3.81
N SER A 112 -4.67 3.21 -4.41
CA SER A 112 -6.00 3.81 -4.28
C SER A 112 -7.11 3.09 -5.04
N GLY A 113 -6.75 2.27 -6.05
CA GLY A 113 -7.72 1.65 -6.95
C GLY A 113 -8.43 2.64 -7.88
N ALA A 114 -7.94 3.89 -7.95
CA ALA A 114 -8.47 4.96 -8.76
C ALA A 114 -7.49 5.34 -9.89
N PRO A 115 -8.00 5.80 -11.04
CA PRO A 115 -7.16 6.29 -12.14
C PRO A 115 -6.55 7.66 -11.82
N LEU A 116 -5.50 8.04 -12.52
CA LEU A 116 -4.98 9.42 -12.54
C LEU A 116 -6.02 10.36 -13.19
N ALA A 117 -6.49 10.01 -14.40
CA ALA A 117 -7.49 10.78 -15.11
C ALA A 117 -8.32 9.90 -16.05
N LEU A 118 -9.56 9.57 -15.68
CA LEU A 118 -10.48 8.81 -16.54
C LEU A 118 -11.90 9.38 -16.46
N LYS A 119 -12.52 9.62 -17.63
CA LYS A 119 -13.85 10.23 -17.71
C LYS A 119 -14.89 9.40 -16.95
N GLY A 120 -15.68 10.09 -16.12
CA GLY A 120 -16.73 9.45 -15.30
C GLY A 120 -16.19 8.74 -14.06
N GLN A 121 -14.89 8.79 -13.80
CA GLN A 121 -14.24 8.20 -12.64
C GLN A 121 -13.61 9.28 -11.76
N ILE A 122 -13.48 8.99 -10.47
CA ILE A 122 -12.84 9.89 -9.50
C ILE A 122 -11.34 9.64 -9.58
N SER A 123 -10.52 10.69 -9.70
CA SER A 123 -9.06 10.57 -9.74
C SER A 123 -8.47 10.17 -8.39
N SER A 124 -7.29 9.53 -8.39
CA SER A 124 -6.53 9.20 -7.18
C SER A 124 -6.33 10.41 -6.26
N ASP A 125 -6.00 11.58 -6.82
CA ASP A 125 -5.81 12.81 -6.03
C ASP A 125 -7.11 13.28 -5.39
N ARG A 126 -8.22 13.19 -6.12
CA ARG A 126 -9.54 13.53 -5.58
C ARG A 126 -9.97 12.54 -4.51
N VAL A 127 -9.62 11.26 -4.66
CA VAL A 127 -9.82 10.24 -3.61
C VAL A 127 -9.06 10.63 -2.35
N ALA A 128 -7.76 10.94 -2.46
CA ALA A 128 -6.93 11.37 -1.34
C ALA A 128 -7.52 12.61 -0.65
N ASN A 129 -7.81 13.67 -1.40
CA ASN A 129 -8.31 14.93 -0.85
C ASN A 129 -9.67 14.77 -0.15
N THR A 130 -10.54 13.91 -0.69
CA THR A 130 -11.84 13.62 -0.07
C THR A 130 -11.69 12.81 1.22
N LEU A 131 -10.77 11.84 1.27
CA LEU A 131 -10.46 11.07 2.49
C LEU A 131 -9.81 11.94 3.57
N VAL A 132 -8.96 12.89 3.18
CA VAL A 132 -8.41 13.92 4.08
C VAL A 132 -9.53 14.78 4.64
N SER A 133 -10.45 15.24 3.78
CA SER A 133 -11.61 16.05 4.20
C SER A 133 -12.56 15.27 5.11
N ALA A 134 -12.64 13.95 4.94
CA ALA A 134 -13.37 13.06 5.83
C ALA A 134 -12.66 12.82 7.18
N GLY A 135 -11.37 13.14 7.28
CA GLY A 135 -10.53 12.86 8.45
C GLY A 135 -10.22 11.37 8.63
N ALA A 136 -10.23 10.60 7.54
CA ALA A 136 -9.90 9.18 7.51
C ALA A 136 -8.39 8.94 7.27
N ILE A 137 -7.77 9.80 6.47
CA ILE A 137 -6.33 9.85 6.23
C ILE A 137 -5.82 11.26 6.45
N GLU A 138 -4.51 11.42 6.57
CA GLU A 138 -3.84 12.71 6.62
C GLU A 138 -2.59 12.71 5.74
N ARG A 139 -2.19 13.91 5.30
CA ARG A 139 -0.92 14.16 4.63
C ARG A 139 0.07 14.63 5.69
N ILE A 140 1.22 13.98 5.74
CA ILE A 140 2.32 14.35 6.64
C ILE A 140 3.59 14.42 5.82
N THR A 141 4.54 15.24 6.25
CA THR A 141 5.90 15.22 5.70
C THR A 141 6.78 14.55 6.74
N LEU A 142 7.34 13.40 6.37
CA LEU A 142 8.32 12.70 7.20
C LEU A 142 9.72 13.08 6.72
N ALA A 143 10.64 13.29 7.67
CA ALA A 143 11.98 13.75 7.35
C ALA A 143 12.71 12.80 6.39
N ASP A 144 12.42 11.51 6.52
CA ASP A 144 13.11 10.42 5.86
C ASP A 144 12.39 9.92 4.58
N LEU A 145 11.15 10.35 4.33
CA LEU A 145 10.31 9.82 3.24
C LEU A 145 9.64 10.91 2.41
N GLY A 146 9.83 12.18 2.77
CA GLY A 146 9.14 13.31 2.18
C GLY A 146 7.64 13.25 2.44
N ASP A 147 6.85 13.68 1.46
CA ASP A 147 5.40 13.72 1.58
C ASP A 147 4.80 12.32 1.60
N CYS A 148 4.08 12.01 2.67
CA CYS A 148 3.43 10.74 2.93
C CYS A 148 1.94 10.91 3.16
N ILE A 149 1.21 9.82 2.93
CA ILE A 149 -0.22 9.69 3.26
C ILE A 149 -0.34 8.54 4.25
N ARG A 150 -0.99 8.80 5.40
CA ARG A 150 -1.24 7.77 6.42
C ARG A 150 -2.68 7.75 6.91
N ILE A 151 -3.08 6.62 7.47
CA ILE A 151 -4.34 6.49 8.20
C ILE A 151 -4.32 7.44 9.42
N ALA A 152 -5.38 8.25 9.56
CA ALA A 152 -5.50 9.24 10.65
C ALA A 152 -6.33 8.73 11.84
N ARG A 153 -6.94 7.55 11.70
CA ARG A 153 -7.91 6.99 12.65
C ARG A 153 -7.55 5.56 13.03
N PRO A 154 -7.22 5.26 14.30
CA PRO A 154 -6.89 3.90 14.73
C PRO A 154 -8.05 2.92 14.50
N GLU A 155 -9.30 3.40 14.49
CA GLU A 155 -10.50 2.60 14.25
C GLU A 155 -10.64 2.16 12.78
N ILE A 156 -9.90 2.80 11.88
CA ILE A 156 -9.76 2.38 10.47
C ILE A 156 -8.54 1.48 10.32
N GLY A 157 -7.41 1.87 10.92
CA GLY A 157 -6.16 1.13 10.88
C GLY A 157 -5.04 1.90 11.58
N VAL A 158 -3.94 1.21 11.88
CA VAL A 158 -2.77 1.82 12.54
C VAL A 158 -1.65 1.97 11.51
N ALA A 159 -1.13 3.18 11.37
CA ALA A 159 -0.01 3.46 10.49
C ALA A 159 1.32 3.03 11.11
N ASP A 160 1.99 2.06 10.48
CA ASP A 160 3.32 1.59 10.86
C ASP A 160 4.41 2.44 10.19
N THR A 161 4.71 3.56 10.82
CA THR A 161 5.78 4.47 10.38
C THR A 161 7.17 3.84 10.49
N ARG A 162 7.41 2.98 11.50
CA ARG A 162 8.72 2.35 11.72
C ARG A 162 8.98 1.23 10.72
N GLY A 163 7.97 0.44 10.39
CA GLY A 163 8.08 -0.64 9.40
C GLY A 163 8.03 -0.19 7.95
N TYR A 164 7.81 1.11 7.66
CA TYR A 164 7.73 1.63 6.30
C TYR A 164 8.99 1.32 5.48
N ARG A 165 10.17 1.79 5.92
CA ARG A 165 11.43 1.63 5.18
C ARG A 165 11.78 0.15 4.97
N PRO A 166 11.79 -0.70 6.01
CA PRO A 166 11.95 -2.15 5.87
C PRO A 166 11.05 -2.78 4.80
N ARG A 167 9.76 -2.42 4.82
CA ARG A 167 8.77 -2.94 3.87
C ARG A 167 9.06 -2.47 2.45
N VAL A 168 9.28 -1.18 2.23
CA VAL A 168 9.53 -0.62 0.89
C VAL A 168 10.78 -1.23 0.26
N THR A 169 11.82 -1.44 1.06
CA THR A 169 13.05 -2.11 0.64
C THR A 169 12.80 -3.55 0.19
N ALA A 170 12.10 -4.34 1.02
CA ALA A 170 11.79 -5.72 0.67
C ALA A 170 10.86 -5.84 -0.54
N GLU A 171 9.87 -4.94 -0.67
CA GLU A 171 9.03 -4.85 -1.86
C GLU A 171 9.87 -4.50 -3.10
N GLY A 172 10.89 -3.63 -2.98
CA GLY A 172 11.85 -3.35 -4.05
C GLY A 172 12.58 -4.60 -4.54
N VAL A 173 13.08 -5.44 -3.61
CA VAL A 173 13.73 -6.72 -3.94
C VAL A 173 12.79 -7.67 -4.67
N ILE A 174 11.53 -7.75 -4.22
CA ILE A 174 10.50 -8.54 -4.90
C ILE A 174 10.29 -8.03 -6.33
N LEU A 175 10.13 -6.72 -6.51
CA LEU A 175 9.89 -6.10 -7.82
C LEU A 175 11.07 -6.30 -8.77
N ASP A 176 12.31 -6.25 -8.28
CA ASP A 176 13.50 -6.58 -9.04
C ASP A 176 13.48 -8.04 -9.50
N GLY A 177 13.17 -8.98 -8.60
CA GLY A 177 13.00 -10.39 -8.95
C GLY A 177 11.92 -10.59 -10.02
N VAL A 178 10.78 -9.89 -9.92
CA VAL A 178 9.70 -9.96 -10.92
C VAL A 178 10.16 -9.41 -12.26
N ARG A 179 10.89 -8.29 -12.26
CA ARG A 179 11.45 -7.69 -13.47
C ARG A 179 12.37 -8.67 -14.20
N GLU A 180 13.25 -9.33 -13.48
CA GLU A 180 14.23 -10.26 -14.05
C GLU A 180 13.60 -11.57 -14.52
N TRP A 181 12.64 -12.08 -13.74
CA TRP A 181 11.81 -13.19 -14.17
C TRP A 181 11.05 -12.86 -15.46
N ALA A 182 10.45 -11.67 -15.55
CA ALA A 182 9.74 -11.22 -16.73
C ALA A 182 10.67 -11.02 -17.95
N ARG A 183 11.90 -10.53 -17.74
CA ARG A 183 12.94 -10.41 -18.77
C ARG A 183 13.30 -11.78 -19.35
N LYS A 184 13.63 -12.75 -18.49
CA LYS A 184 14.07 -14.10 -18.89
C LYS A 184 13.00 -14.89 -19.63
N LEU A 185 11.74 -14.73 -19.23
CA LEU A 185 10.61 -15.39 -19.87
C LEU A 185 10.03 -14.62 -21.08
N GLY A 186 10.54 -13.43 -21.39
CA GLY A 186 10.00 -12.59 -22.45
C GLY A 186 8.58 -12.06 -22.19
N LEU A 187 8.17 -11.98 -20.91
CA LEU A 187 6.86 -11.46 -20.53
C LEU A 187 6.75 -9.95 -20.69
N GLY A 188 7.88 -9.24 -20.66
CA GLY A 188 7.99 -7.81 -20.93
C GLY A 188 9.20 -7.49 -21.78
N ALA A 189 9.20 -6.33 -22.43
CA ALA A 189 10.33 -5.87 -23.23
C ALA A 189 11.53 -5.60 -22.33
N TYR A 190 12.66 -6.26 -22.63
CA TYR A 190 13.79 -6.41 -21.72
C TYR A 190 14.26 -5.10 -21.06
N ASN A 191 14.46 -4.04 -21.86
CA ASN A 191 14.96 -2.74 -21.38
C ASN A 191 13.87 -1.74 -20.97
N SER A 192 12.59 -2.13 -21.02
CA SER A 192 11.45 -1.22 -20.84
C SER A 192 10.57 -1.55 -19.64
N ILE A 193 10.95 -2.54 -18.82
CA ILE A 193 10.29 -2.82 -17.54
C ILE A 193 10.82 -1.84 -16.51
N ASN A 194 9.93 -1.03 -15.95
CA ASN A 194 10.26 -0.07 -14.90
C ASN A 194 9.65 -0.55 -13.58
N ILE A 195 10.35 -0.32 -12.47
CA ILE A 195 9.84 -0.53 -11.09
C ILE A 195 9.78 0.81 -10.33
N ARG A 196 9.31 0.79 -9.09
CA ARG A 196 9.22 1.99 -8.26
C ARG A 196 10.54 2.46 -7.70
N GLY A 197 10.63 3.77 -7.50
CA GLY A 197 11.90 4.47 -7.24
C GLY A 197 12.70 4.84 -8.51
N GLU A 198 12.46 4.19 -9.66
CA GLU A 198 13.29 4.39 -10.86
C GLU A 198 12.75 5.47 -11.81
N GLY A 199 12.67 6.74 -11.38
CA GLY A 199 12.60 7.97 -12.22
C GLY A 199 11.55 8.12 -13.36
N ARG A 200 10.79 7.06 -13.69
CA ARG A 200 9.83 6.97 -14.79
C ARG A 200 8.53 6.41 -14.23
N LEU A 201 7.47 7.19 -14.40
CA LEU A 201 6.13 6.80 -13.98
C LEU A 201 5.70 5.50 -14.70
N ARG A 202 5.24 4.53 -13.91
CA ARG A 202 4.81 3.19 -14.35
C ARG A 202 3.35 3.17 -14.72
N GLN A 203 2.98 4.09 -15.61
CA GLN A 203 1.60 4.26 -16.00
C GLN A 203 1.26 3.33 -17.17
N VAL A 204 0.23 2.51 -16.98
CA VAL A 204 -0.42 1.76 -18.07
C VAL A 204 -1.88 2.19 -18.12
N GLY A 205 -2.30 2.71 -19.27
CA GLY A 205 -3.59 3.39 -19.40
C GLY A 205 -3.63 4.64 -18.50
N GLN A 206 -4.56 4.67 -17.55
CA GLN A 206 -4.71 5.76 -16.59
C GLN A 206 -4.37 5.34 -15.16
N PHE A 207 -3.59 4.27 -14.98
CA PHE A 207 -3.30 3.68 -13.68
C PHE A 207 -1.81 3.53 -13.45
N ASN A 208 -1.38 3.75 -12.21
CA ASN A 208 -0.04 3.46 -11.74
C ASN A 208 0.03 2.06 -11.11
N TRP A 209 1.20 1.44 -11.25
CA TRP A 209 1.53 0.08 -10.81
C TRP A 209 2.88 0.09 -10.10
N ASP A 210 3.25 -0.88 -9.27
CA ASP A 210 4.62 -1.01 -8.73
C ASP A 210 5.65 -1.49 -9.75
N LEU A 211 5.19 -2.15 -10.82
CA LEU A 211 5.98 -2.57 -11.97
C LEU A 211 5.12 -2.46 -13.23
N SER A 212 5.70 -1.99 -14.32
CA SER A 212 5.04 -2.07 -15.62
C SER A 212 6.04 -2.20 -16.77
N GLY A 213 5.68 -2.95 -17.80
CA GLY A 213 6.44 -3.01 -19.05
C GLY A 213 5.58 -3.43 -20.23
N PRO A 214 5.89 -2.95 -21.45
CA PRO A 214 5.19 -3.41 -22.65
C PRO A 214 5.49 -4.89 -22.89
N SER A 215 4.48 -5.63 -23.36
CA SER A 215 4.58 -7.06 -23.67
C SER A 215 4.17 -7.35 -25.10
N TYR A 216 4.93 -8.21 -25.76
CA TYR A 216 4.70 -8.62 -27.15
C TYR A 216 4.23 -10.07 -27.27
N LEU A 217 3.91 -10.71 -26.14
CA LEU A 217 3.33 -12.05 -26.14
C LEU A 217 2.05 -12.07 -26.95
N LEU A 218 1.92 -13.11 -27.78
CA LEU A 218 0.77 -13.29 -28.67
C LEU A 218 -0.59 -13.07 -27.99
N PRO A 219 -0.90 -13.63 -26.79
CA PRO A 219 -2.20 -13.43 -26.14
C PRO A 219 -2.43 -12.01 -25.62
N LEU A 220 -1.39 -11.20 -25.45
CA LEU A 220 -1.51 -9.84 -24.93
C LEU A 220 -1.51 -8.80 -26.05
N ARG A 221 -1.08 -9.17 -27.25
CA ARG A 221 -0.98 -8.27 -28.39
C ARG A 221 -2.34 -8.12 -29.08
N ARG A 222 -2.70 -6.89 -29.46
CA ARG A 222 -3.90 -6.62 -30.28
C ARG A 222 -3.49 -6.24 -31.71
N GLY A 223 -3.59 -7.18 -32.64
CA GLY A 223 -3.12 -7.01 -34.02
C GLY A 223 -1.59 -7.02 -34.12
N GLN A 224 -1.04 -6.54 -35.23
CA GLN A 224 0.41 -6.56 -35.49
C GLN A 224 1.16 -5.43 -34.75
N ALA A 225 0.53 -4.28 -34.53
CA ALA A 225 1.22 -3.05 -34.10
C ALA A 225 1.02 -2.66 -32.63
N LYS A 226 0.03 -3.22 -31.90
CA LYS A 226 -0.26 -2.81 -30.51
C LYS A 226 0.21 -3.87 -29.52
N ASN A 227 1.25 -3.54 -28.76
CA ASN A 227 1.71 -4.32 -27.62
C ASN A 227 0.63 -4.40 -26.53
N GLY A 228 0.68 -5.48 -25.76
CA GLY A 228 0.04 -5.56 -24.45
C GLY A 228 0.96 -5.05 -23.35
N PHE A 229 0.63 -5.36 -22.11
CA PHE A 229 1.41 -4.91 -20.95
C PHE A 229 1.49 -6.00 -19.87
N LEU A 230 2.64 -6.09 -19.23
CA LEU A 230 2.79 -6.70 -17.91
C LEU A 230 2.67 -5.58 -16.88
N VAL A 231 1.85 -5.79 -15.85
CA VAL A 231 1.77 -4.90 -14.69
C VAL A 231 1.84 -5.73 -13.41
N ALA A 232 2.51 -5.21 -12.39
CA ALA A 232 2.51 -5.85 -11.09
C ALA A 232 2.46 -4.86 -9.92
N ASP A 233 1.82 -5.29 -8.83
CA ASP A 233 1.94 -4.67 -7.51
C ASP A 233 2.48 -5.71 -6.52
N ALA A 234 3.30 -5.27 -5.56
CA ALA A 234 3.98 -6.15 -4.61
C ALA A 234 3.76 -5.70 -3.16
N PHE A 235 3.56 -6.69 -2.30
CA PHE A 235 3.43 -6.57 -0.85
C PHE A 235 4.43 -7.52 -0.21
N ALA A 236 5.35 -6.99 0.60
CA ALA A 236 6.39 -7.81 1.21
C ALA A 236 5.91 -8.59 2.45
N ASP A 237 4.75 -8.24 2.98
CA ASP A 237 4.26 -8.73 4.26
C ASP A 237 2.74 -8.84 4.25
N GLY A 238 2.23 -9.82 4.98
CA GLY A 238 0.81 -9.97 5.25
C GLY A 238 0.07 -10.87 4.26
N ILE A 239 -0.98 -11.50 4.79
CA ILE A 239 -1.90 -12.33 4.02
C ILE A 239 -3.05 -11.45 3.54
N LEU A 240 -3.15 -11.23 2.23
CA LEU A 240 -4.16 -10.35 1.66
C LEU A 240 -5.53 -11.04 1.61
N ASP A 241 -6.55 -10.34 2.12
CA ASP A 241 -7.95 -10.74 2.04
C ASP A 241 -8.67 -10.12 0.83
N THR A 242 -9.97 -10.40 0.70
CA THR A 242 -10.77 -9.88 -0.42
C THR A 242 -10.84 -8.35 -0.44
N SER A 243 -10.83 -7.70 0.73
CA SER A 243 -10.82 -6.25 0.85
C SER A 243 -9.49 -5.66 0.40
N ALA A 244 -8.38 -6.25 0.87
CA ALA A 244 -7.03 -5.82 0.58
C ALA A 244 -6.68 -5.89 -0.92
N ILE A 245 -7.21 -6.86 -1.67
CA ILE A 245 -6.95 -6.96 -3.12
C ILE A 245 -7.89 -6.09 -3.98
N GLN A 246 -8.92 -5.48 -3.38
CA GLN A 246 -10.00 -4.86 -4.14
C GLN A 246 -9.54 -3.65 -4.95
N PHE A 247 -8.55 -2.90 -4.46
CA PHE A 247 -7.97 -1.79 -5.22
C PHE A 247 -7.38 -2.29 -6.56
N PHE A 248 -6.66 -3.41 -6.52
CA PHE A 248 -6.00 -3.99 -7.69
C PHE A 248 -7.00 -4.54 -8.70
N VAL A 249 -8.00 -5.30 -8.21
CA VAL A 249 -9.11 -5.82 -9.04
C VAL A 249 -9.83 -4.69 -9.78
N ARG A 250 -10.09 -3.58 -9.10
CA ARG A 250 -10.72 -2.39 -9.71
C ARG A 250 -9.85 -1.80 -10.82
N LYS A 251 -8.55 -1.61 -10.58
CA LYS A 251 -7.61 -1.10 -11.61
C LYS A 251 -7.64 -1.98 -12.84
N VAL A 252 -7.53 -3.31 -12.66
CA VAL A 252 -7.49 -4.28 -13.77
C VAL A 252 -8.78 -4.25 -14.58
N GLN A 253 -9.94 -4.27 -13.93
CA GLN A 253 -11.24 -4.25 -14.60
C GLN A 253 -11.45 -2.94 -15.38
N MET A 254 -11.10 -1.81 -14.79
CA MET A 254 -11.23 -0.50 -15.43
C MET A 254 -10.23 -0.32 -16.57
N LEU A 255 -8.99 -0.80 -16.41
CA LEU A 255 -7.99 -0.79 -17.47
C LEU A 255 -8.46 -1.62 -18.66
N ARG A 256 -8.95 -2.84 -18.42
CA ARG A 256 -9.52 -3.70 -19.47
C ARG A 256 -10.67 -3.03 -20.21
N ALA A 257 -11.57 -2.36 -19.48
CA ALA A 257 -12.73 -1.68 -20.06
C ALA A 257 -12.38 -0.39 -20.83
N SER A 258 -11.24 0.24 -20.53
CA SER A 258 -10.83 1.51 -21.13
C SER A 258 -9.64 1.42 -22.10
N SER A 259 -8.96 0.27 -22.16
CA SER A 259 -7.77 0.07 -22.99
C SER A 259 -8.10 -0.03 -24.48
N ASN A 260 -7.55 0.92 -25.24
CA ASN A 260 -7.51 0.89 -26.71
C ASN A 260 -6.23 0.24 -27.27
N SER A 261 -5.36 -0.26 -26.38
CA SER A 261 -4.09 -0.93 -26.70
C SER A 261 -4.26 -2.46 -26.73
N GLY A 262 -3.18 -3.23 -26.51
CA GLY A 262 -3.26 -4.66 -26.22
C GLY A 262 -3.86 -4.97 -24.84
N ASP A 263 -3.97 -6.26 -24.54
CA ASP A 263 -4.41 -6.76 -23.25
C ASP A 263 -3.29 -6.66 -22.21
N THR A 264 -3.67 -6.80 -20.94
CA THR A 264 -2.77 -6.69 -19.80
C THR A 264 -2.68 -8.03 -19.09
N LEU A 265 -1.47 -8.43 -18.69
CA LEU A 265 -1.21 -9.51 -17.74
C LEU A 265 -0.98 -8.89 -16.36
N PRO A 266 -1.97 -8.94 -15.45
CA PRO A 266 -1.84 -8.35 -14.13
C PRO A 266 -1.37 -9.39 -13.10
N LEU A 267 -0.31 -9.05 -12.38
CA LEU A 267 0.29 -9.85 -11.33
C LEU A 267 0.22 -9.13 -9.99
N LEU A 268 -0.32 -9.77 -8.96
CA LEU A 268 -0.31 -9.24 -7.60
C LEU A 268 0.49 -10.20 -6.71
N LEU A 269 1.57 -9.67 -6.11
CA LEU A 269 2.43 -10.43 -5.22
C LEU A 269 2.17 -10.08 -3.76
N ALA A 270 2.10 -11.11 -2.93
CA ALA A 270 2.03 -10.96 -1.47
C ALA A 270 2.68 -12.16 -0.78
N GLU A 271 2.88 -12.07 0.54
CA GLU A 271 3.29 -13.21 1.37
C GLU A 271 2.27 -14.36 1.25
N GLY A 272 0.98 -14.03 1.25
CA GLY A 272 -0.10 -14.99 1.05
C GLY A 272 -1.42 -14.34 0.72
N PHE A 273 -2.41 -15.18 0.43
CA PHE A 273 -3.78 -14.77 0.13
C PHE A 273 -4.77 -15.67 0.86
N THR A 274 -5.86 -15.09 1.36
CA THR A 274 -6.98 -15.89 1.84
C THR A 274 -7.66 -16.64 0.68
N GLY A 275 -8.35 -17.75 0.97
CA GLY A 275 -9.08 -18.51 -0.06
C GLY A 275 -10.09 -17.66 -0.83
N LYS A 276 -10.81 -16.76 -0.15
CA LYS A 276 -11.76 -15.83 -0.79
C LYS A 276 -11.06 -14.80 -1.67
N ALA A 277 -9.87 -14.33 -1.29
CA ALA A 277 -9.06 -13.44 -2.12
C ALA A 277 -8.58 -14.16 -3.38
N LEU A 278 -8.11 -15.41 -3.27
CA LEU A 278 -7.74 -16.24 -4.42
C LEU A 278 -8.89 -16.38 -5.41
N THR A 279 -10.08 -16.76 -4.92
CA THR A 279 -11.27 -16.86 -5.77
C THR A 279 -11.61 -15.54 -6.47
N ALA A 280 -11.62 -14.43 -5.74
CA ALA A 280 -11.96 -13.12 -6.30
C ALA A 280 -10.94 -12.62 -7.32
N GLY A 281 -9.63 -12.78 -7.06
CA GLY A 281 -8.59 -12.38 -8.00
C GLY A 281 -8.57 -13.24 -9.27
N HIS A 282 -8.71 -14.56 -9.14
CA HIS A 282 -8.81 -15.44 -10.32
C HIS A 282 -10.04 -15.12 -11.17
N ALA A 283 -11.19 -14.85 -10.55
CA ALA A 283 -12.38 -14.41 -11.27
C ALA A 283 -12.18 -13.07 -12.02
N ALA A 284 -11.28 -12.21 -11.53
CA ALA A 284 -10.90 -10.97 -12.18
C ALA A 284 -9.79 -11.13 -13.25
N GLY A 285 -9.25 -12.34 -13.43
CA GLY A 285 -8.14 -12.60 -14.36
C GLY A 285 -6.78 -12.13 -13.84
N VAL A 286 -6.60 -12.07 -12.52
CA VAL A 286 -5.35 -11.68 -11.86
C VAL A 286 -4.50 -12.90 -11.54
N VAL A 287 -3.22 -12.85 -11.87
CA VAL A 287 -2.23 -13.80 -11.37
C VAL A 287 -1.91 -13.41 -9.93
N LEU A 288 -2.28 -14.25 -8.98
CA LEU A 288 -1.94 -14.09 -7.56
C LEU A 288 -0.75 -15.00 -7.26
N ALA A 289 0.38 -14.40 -6.88
CA ALA A 289 1.62 -15.12 -6.66
C ALA A 289 2.23 -14.80 -5.29
N THR A 290 2.91 -15.78 -4.72
CA THR A 290 3.82 -15.56 -3.60
C THR A 290 5.25 -15.59 -4.12
N PRO A 291 6.21 -14.94 -3.43
CA PRO A 291 7.62 -15.08 -3.78
C PRO A 291 8.08 -16.54 -3.87
N ALA A 292 7.58 -17.40 -2.98
CA ALA A 292 7.88 -18.84 -2.98
C ALA A 292 7.36 -19.56 -4.24
N ASN A 293 6.16 -19.21 -4.72
CA ASN A 293 5.58 -19.83 -5.91
C ASN A 293 6.19 -19.29 -7.21
N LEU A 294 6.65 -18.04 -7.20
CA LEU A 294 7.21 -17.39 -8.39
C LEU A 294 8.70 -17.69 -8.58
N PHE A 295 9.48 -17.67 -7.50
CA PHE A 295 10.94 -17.80 -7.52
C PHE A 295 11.46 -19.10 -6.90
N GLY A 296 10.59 -19.90 -6.31
CA GLY A 296 10.94 -21.13 -5.60
C GLY A 296 11.02 -20.95 -4.08
N GLN A 297 10.91 -22.05 -3.35
CA GLN A 297 10.77 -22.07 -1.88
C GLN A 297 11.96 -21.42 -1.16
N LYS A 298 13.19 -21.68 -1.63
CA LYS A 298 14.42 -21.12 -1.04
C LYS A 298 14.41 -19.59 -1.12
N VAL A 299 14.16 -19.04 -2.30
CA VAL A 299 14.10 -17.59 -2.53
C VAL A 299 12.96 -16.94 -1.75
N GLY A 300 11.79 -17.59 -1.73
CA GLY A 300 10.65 -17.11 -0.95
C GLY A 300 10.95 -16.97 0.55
N ALA A 301 11.59 -17.99 1.14
CA ALA A 301 12.02 -17.96 2.53
C ALA A 301 13.07 -16.89 2.81
N ALA A 302 13.99 -16.65 1.86
CA ALA A 302 15.01 -15.63 2.00
C ALA A 302 14.42 -14.20 2.01
N ILE A 303 13.43 -13.91 1.15
CA ILE A 303 12.72 -12.62 1.13
C ILE A 303 11.97 -12.39 2.45
N GLN A 304 11.29 -13.41 2.99
CA GLN A 304 10.63 -13.29 4.30
C GLN A 304 11.62 -13.03 5.43
N SER A 305 12.74 -13.76 5.45
CA SER A 305 13.79 -13.54 6.45
C SER A 305 14.41 -12.14 6.33
N LEU A 306 14.48 -11.57 5.12
CA LEU A 306 14.93 -10.19 4.91
C LEU A 306 13.97 -9.19 5.55
N VAL A 307 12.66 -9.34 5.32
CA VAL A 307 11.62 -8.49 5.92
C VAL A 307 11.71 -8.50 7.44
N GLU A 308 11.78 -9.70 8.04
CA GLU A 308 11.94 -9.85 9.48
C GLU A 308 13.22 -9.19 10.01
N THR A 309 14.32 -9.33 9.25
CA THR A 309 15.62 -8.77 9.60
C THR A 309 15.61 -7.25 9.57
N LEU A 310 15.02 -6.66 8.52
CA LEU A 310 14.91 -5.21 8.39
C LEU A 310 13.95 -4.61 9.43
N LYS A 311 12.82 -5.26 9.72
CA LYS A 311 11.86 -4.80 10.74
C LYS A 311 12.43 -4.83 12.15
N ASN A 312 13.31 -5.78 12.44
CA ASN A 312 13.91 -5.97 13.75
C ASN A 312 15.42 -5.68 13.74
N ALA A 313 15.91 -4.80 12.86
CA ALA A 313 17.33 -4.57 12.64
C ALA A 313 18.10 -4.26 13.94
N ALA A 314 17.52 -3.44 14.82
CA ALA A 314 18.09 -3.12 16.13
C ALA A 314 18.21 -4.34 17.08
N ALA A 315 17.32 -5.34 16.98
CA ALA A 315 17.33 -6.55 17.81
C ALA A 315 18.16 -7.69 17.19
N ILE A 316 18.12 -7.84 15.87
CA ILE A 316 18.81 -8.92 15.15
C ILE A 316 20.30 -8.64 15.00
N ALA A 317 20.70 -7.37 14.80
CA ALA A 317 22.11 -6.98 14.78
C ALA A 317 22.84 -7.39 16.07
N ALA A 318 22.16 -7.41 17.22
CA ALA A 318 22.74 -7.83 18.49
C ALA A 318 23.02 -9.34 18.60
N SER A 319 22.38 -10.20 17.80
CA SER A 319 22.18 -11.61 18.17
C SER A 319 22.67 -12.67 17.18
N ASN A 320 22.78 -12.43 15.85
CA ASN A 320 23.17 -13.53 14.94
C ASN A 320 23.77 -13.13 13.55
N PRO A 321 25.10 -13.00 13.39
CA PRO A 321 25.76 -12.64 12.12
C PRO A 321 25.63 -13.67 11.00
N GLU A 322 25.62 -14.96 11.32
CA GLU A 322 25.53 -16.04 10.33
C GLU A 322 24.23 -15.96 9.53
N ARG A 323 23.15 -15.46 10.16
CA ARG A 323 21.85 -15.26 9.51
C ARG A 323 21.92 -14.19 8.42
N LEU A 324 22.69 -13.12 8.62
CA LEU A 324 22.89 -12.07 7.61
C LEU A 324 23.70 -12.57 6.42
N ALA A 325 24.79 -13.30 6.66
CA ALA A 325 25.60 -13.89 5.59
C ALA A 325 24.79 -14.89 4.75
N LYS A 326 24.03 -15.78 5.42
CA LYS A 326 23.15 -16.73 4.73
C LYS A 326 22.05 -16.03 3.92
N LEU A 327 21.47 -14.95 4.44
CA LEU A 327 20.52 -14.10 3.72
C LEU A 327 21.12 -13.52 2.42
N VAL A 328 22.37 -13.07 2.48
CA VAL A 328 23.09 -12.56 1.31
C VAL A 328 23.25 -13.67 0.28
N ASP A 329 23.71 -14.85 0.69
CA ASP A 329 23.93 -15.99 -0.20
C ASP A 329 22.63 -16.44 -0.86
N ASP A 330 21.57 -16.63 -0.07
CA ASP A 330 20.27 -17.11 -0.55
C ASP A 330 19.61 -16.12 -1.52
N LEU A 331 19.80 -14.80 -1.31
CA LEU A 331 19.23 -13.77 -2.18
C LEU A 331 20.13 -13.43 -3.38
N SER A 332 21.41 -13.81 -3.37
CA SER A 332 22.31 -13.62 -4.51
C SER A 332 21.90 -14.47 -5.73
N GLU A 333 21.12 -15.53 -5.51
CA GLU A 333 20.50 -16.35 -6.57
C GLU A 333 19.41 -15.58 -7.34
N ILE A 334 18.88 -14.49 -6.79
CA ILE A 334 17.98 -13.59 -7.51
C ILE A 334 18.84 -12.66 -8.37
N GLU A 335 19.21 -13.13 -9.56
CA GLU A 335 19.88 -12.28 -10.56
C GLU A 335 19.08 -11.00 -10.79
N GLY A 336 19.74 -9.83 -10.68
CA GLY A 336 19.20 -8.47 -10.84
C GLY A 336 18.53 -7.83 -9.62
N ALA A 337 18.24 -8.58 -8.54
CA ALA A 337 17.99 -7.97 -7.21
C ALA A 337 19.28 -7.50 -6.53
N ALA A 338 20.43 -7.96 -7.05
CA ALA A 338 21.76 -7.70 -6.50
C ALA A 338 22.13 -6.22 -6.38
N GLY A 339 21.53 -5.30 -7.14
CA GLY A 339 21.83 -3.86 -7.03
C GLY A 339 21.31 -3.27 -5.71
N ASN A 340 19.98 -3.20 -5.58
CA ASN A 340 19.30 -2.64 -4.42
C ASN A 340 19.55 -3.45 -3.15
N LEU A 341 19.63 -4.77 -3.27
CA LEU A 341 19.85 -5.65 -2.14
C LEU A 341 21.28 -5.54 -1.59
N ARG A 342 22.32 -5.37 -2.43
CA ARG A 342 23.71 -5.26 -1.94
C ARG A 342 23.93 -4.02 -1.09
N GLY A 343 23.36 -2.88 -1.46
CA GLY A 343 23.46 -1.64 -0.67
C GLY A 343 22.89 -1.84 0.72
N VAL A 344 21.63 -2.27 0.79
CA VAL A 344 20.92 -2.52 2.06
C VAL A 344 21.59 -3.59 2.91
N LEU A 345 22.04 -4.70 2.30
CA LEU A 345 22.76 -5.75 3.02
C LEU A 345 24.12 -5.25 3.53
N PHE A 346 24.80 -4.39 2.76
CA PHE A 346 26.05 -3.78 3.18
C PHE A 346 25.85 -2.81 4.35
N GLU A 347 24.78 -2.01 4.34
CA GLU A 347 24.35 -1.18 5.47
C GLU A 347 24.06 -2.03 6.71
N LEU A 348 23.31 -3.14 6.57
CA LEU A 348 23.03 -4.07 7.66
C LEU A 348 24.29 -4.71 8.25
N ILE A 349 25.25 -5.11 7.40
CA ILE A 349 26.54 -5.65 7.85
C ILE A 349 27.35 -4.57 8.57
N THR A 350 27.34 -3.34 8.05
CA THR A 350 28.04 -2.20 8.68
C THR A 350 27.45 -1.87 10.04
N ALA A 351 26.13 -1.84 10.16
CA ALA A 351 25.41 -1.67 11.42
C ALA A 351 25.74 -2.76 12.43
N TYR A 352 25.80 -4.02 11.97
CA TYR A 352 26.26 -5.12 12.80
C TYR A 352 27.69 -4.85 13.31
N LEU A 353 28.65 -4.52 12.44
CA LEU A 353 30.05 -4.28 12.85
C LEU A 353 30.19 -3.10 13.81
N ALA A 354 29.40 -2.05 13.61
CA ALA A 354 29.45 -0.83 14.41
C ALA A 354 28.92 -1.00 15.85
N ARG A 355 28.18 -2.07 16.15
CA ARG A 355 27.38 -2.21 17.38
C ARG A 355 28.16 -2.46 18.69
N LEU A 356 29.43 -2.87 18.61
CA LEU A 356 30.16 -3.50 19.73
C LEU A 356 30.16 -2.67 21.03
N ASP A 357 30.04 -1.35 20.94
CA ASP A 357 29.98 -0.38 22.04
C ASP A 357 28.84 0.64 21.86
N ALA A 358 27.78 0.24 21.16
CA ALA A 358 26.59 1.07 20.92
C ALA A 358 25.48 0.79 21.94
N VAL A 359 24.75 1.83 22.35
CA VAL A 359 23.45 1.75 23.03
C VAL A 359 22.36 1.39 22.03
N SER A 360 22.40 1.97 20.83
CA SER A 360 21.54 1.58 19.70
C SER A 360 22.27 1.73 18.38
N VAL A 361 21.85 0.94 17.39
CA VAL A 361 22.25 1.10 15.99
C VAL A 361 20.99 1.07 15.14
N ASP A 362 20.83 2.10 14.33
CA ASP A 362 19.69 2.31 13.45
C ASP A 362 20.19 2.40 12.00
N VAL A 363 19.53 1.72 11.07
CA VAL A 363 19.91 1.66 9.65
C VAL A 363 18.97 2.53 8.83
N GLY A 364 19.53 3.33 7.93
CA GLY A 364 18.81 4.28 7.11
C GLY A 364 18.06 5.29 7.97
N VAL A 365 18.79 6.15 8.67
CA VAL A 365 18.24 7.25 9.47
C VAL A 365 18.36 8.55 8.71
N THR A 366 17.33 9.39 8.70
CA THR A 366 17.46 10.76 8.17
C THR A 366 17.43 11.74 9.33
N ALA A 367 18.49 12.54 9.43
CA ALA A 367 18.60 13.61 10.40
C ALA A 367 18.03 14.92 9.83
N ARG A 368 17.29 15.67 10.66
CA ARG A 368 16.77 16.99 10.32
C ARG A 368 17.41 18.05 11.20
N ASP A 369 17.94 19.08 10.56
CA ASP A 369 18.29 20.33 11.21
C ASP A 369 17.00 21.07 11.58
N LEU A 370 16.80 21.31 12.88
CA LEU A 370 15.59 21.96 13.40
C LEU A 370 15.51 23.45 13.06
N ASP A 371 16.66 24.10 12.85
CA ASP A 371 16.75 25.53 12.58
C ASP A 371 16.59 25.82 11.08
N THR A 372 17.27 25.04 10.25
CA THR A 372 17.26 25.26 8.79
C THR A 372 16.22 24.42 8.06
N GLY A 373 15.73 23.35 8.68
CA GLY A 373 14.85 22.37 8.05
C GLY A 373 15.56 21.47 7.03
N LYS A 374 16.88 21.61 6.85
CA LYS A 374 17.66 20.74 5.96
C LYS A 374 17.69 19.31 6.49
N MET A 375 17.81 18.36 5.58
CA MET A 375 17.79 16.93 5.89
C MET A 375 19.04 16.29 5.32
N ALA A 376 19.56 15.30 6.04
CA ALA A 376 20.71 14.49 5.63
C ALA A 376 20.41 13.02 5.92
N ASP A 377 20.67 12.15 4.94
CA ASP A 377 20.57 10.71 5.11
C ASP A 377 21.83 10.17 5.79
N ILE A 378 21.65 9.20 6.67
CA ILE A 378 22.68 8.51 7.42
C ILE A 378 22.43 7.02 7.23
N ASP A 379 23.30 6.35 6.47
CA ASP A 379 23.15 4.93 6.17
C ASP A 379 23.14 4.07 7.44
N VAL A 380 24.02 4.36 8.41
CA VAL A 380 24.01 3.73 9.73
C VAL A 380 24.24 4.77 10.83
N LEU A 381 23.28 4.92 11.74
CA LEU A 381 23.43 5.75 12.94
C LEU A 381 23.74 4.86 14.15
N LYS A 382 24.89 5.11 14.77
CA LYS A 382 25.29 4.49 16.02
C LYS A 382 25.16 5.50 17.16
N VAL A 383 24.41 5.14 18.19
CA VAL A 383 24.32 5.93 19.43
C VAL A 383 25.14 5.24 20.51
N ARG A 384 26.20 5.88 21.03
CA ARG A 384 26.99 5.35 22.15
C ARG A 384 26.48 5.86 23.50
N SER A 385 25.99 7.09 23.53
CA SER A 385 25.43 7.71 24.74
C SER A 385 24.51 8.87 24.37
N LYS A 386 23.87 9.51 25.36
CA LYS A 386 23.09 10.74 25.13
C LYS A 386 23.91 11.90 24.56
N ALA A 387 25.24 11.87 24.69
CA ALA A 387 26.14 12.93 24.25
C ALA A 387 26.96 12.53 23.01
N GLU A 388 26.86 11.29 22.54
CA GLU A 388 27.71 10.80 21.46
C GLU A 388 26.94 9.88 20.51
N CYS A 389 26.88 10.29 19.25
CA CYS A 389 26.41 9.51 18.12
C CYS A 389 27.41 9.57 16.97
N ILE A 390 27.43 8.53 16.14
CA ILE A 390 28.32 8.38 14.98
C ILE A 390 27.43 8.03 13.79
N GLY A 391 27.45 8.86 12.75
CA GLY A 391 26.91 8.51 11.44
C GLY A 391 27.97 7.77 10.62
N ILE A 392 27.57 6.72 9.92
CA ILE A 392 28.44 5.92 9.05
C ILE A 392 27.79 5.87 7.67
N GLU A 393 28.46 6.44 6.68
CA GLU A 393 28.06 6.40 5.28
C GLU A 393 28.60 5.13 4.61
N CYS A 394 27.77 4.47 3.82
CA CYS A 394 28.02 3.17 3.20
C CYS A 394 28.07 3.31 1.67
N LYS A 395 29.25 3.08 1.07
CA LYS A 395 29.39 3.00 -0.40
C LYS A 395 29.91 1.64 -0.84
N GLY A 396 29.07 0.90 -1.55
CA GLY A 396 29.45 -0.36 -2.16
C GLY A 396 30.30 -0.17 -3.42
N LYS A 397 31.56 -0.63 -3.40
CA LYS A 397 32.42 -0.74 -4.59
C LYS A 397 32.74 -2.22 -4.88
N GLN A 398 33.16 -2.50 -6.10
CA GLN A 398 33.76 -3.82 -6.41
C GLN A 398 35.05 -4.02 -5.60
N PRO A 399 35.49 -5.27 -5.34
CA PRO A 399 36.76 -5.52 -4.67
C PRO A 399 37.91 -4.74 -5.32
N ARG A 400 38.72 -4.03 -4.52
CA ARG A 400 39.78 -3.08 -4.94
C ARG A 400 39.31 -1.74 -5.52
N GLY A 401 38.02 -1.44 -5.49
CA GLY A 401 37.53 -0.09 -5.77
C GLY A 401 37.97 0.89 -4.69
N VAL A 402 38.33 2.10 -5.11
CA VAL A 402 38.64 3.23 -4.21
C VAL A 402 37.40 4.12 -4.14
N VAL A 403 37.06 4.59 -2.95
CA VAL A 403 36.02 5.60 -2.72
C VAL A 403 36.69 6.95 -2.59
N ALA A 404 36.26 7.92 -3.38
CA ALA A 404 36.78 9.29 -3.31
C ALA A 404 35.97 10.10 -2.28
N LEU A 405 36.55 11.18 -1.74
CA LEU A 405 35.93 11.96 -0.66
C LEU A 405 34.60 12.61 -1.12
N ASP A 406 34.54 13.05 -2.37
CA ASP A 406 33.34 13.61 -3.00
C ASP A 406 32.22 12.56 -3.23
N GLU A 407 32.52 11.27 -3.13
CA GLU A 407 31.51 10.21 -3.21
C GLU A 407 30.84 9.92 -1.85
N VAL A 408 31.34 10.49 -0.76
CA VAL A 408 30.87 10.26 0.63
C VAL A 408 30.54 11.54 1.40
N GLU A 409 30.80 12.72 0.83
CA GLU A 409 30.34 14.04 1.29
C GLU A 409 29.08 14.48 0.52
#